data_AF-A0A3P3DCA4-F1
#
_entry.id   AF-A0A3P3DCA4-F1
#
_cell.length_a   1.000
_cell.length_b   1.000
_cell.length_c   1.000
_cell.angle_alpha   90.00
_cell.angle_beta   90.00
_cell.angle_gamma   90.00
#
_symmetry.space_group_name_H-M   'P 1'
#
loop_
_entity.id
_entity.type
_entity.pdbx_description
1 polymer ?
#
loop_
_entity_poly.entity_id
_entity_poly.type
_entity_poly.pdbx_seq_one_letter_code
_entity_poly.pdbx_strand_id
1 'polypeptide(L)'
;MEALIRDTLSQLQKATTVQNLITTHPEEHPTLTQIAVPEGMQRVDLTAEIDKIATKLQPWRRSGTAKLTNLDSLIYWANRNKGETSVLFADTGDQPKLTCIADYIGEGAPVIDPLNRDPKSSHMLHRAVYAFPLSREWKVWQAISGKPMTGAELGEFVENNAKDLLEPTPALLTSDGKNAEQWEKDMLETAHQLQGRFGQYLTLMQLARNFQINEVSNISASINRDTGESSIQFLNEHKEPDGGAVQIPNLFMIAIPVFENGAYYRLAVRFRYRKAGSGVNFIFTLHNADIALRNSIDEAITRAMEETDLPVLYGHPEG
;
A
#
# COMPACT_ATOMS: atom_id res chain seq x y z
N MET A 1 11.77 21.87 -45.38
CA MET A 1 10.62 21.00 -45.06
C MET A 1 9.39 21.35 -45.89
N GLU A 2 8.93 22.60 -45.89
CA GLU A 2 7.82 23.04 -46.78
C GLU A 2 8.09 22.84 -48.27
N ALA A 3 9.33 23.06 -48.73
CA ALA A 3 9.69 22.86 -50.13
C ALA A 3 9.60 21.38 -50.57
N LEU A 4 9.98 20.44 -49.70
CA LEU A 4 9.96 18.99 -49.99
C LEU A 4 8.53 18.45 -50.04
N ILE A 5 7.66 18.96 -49.17
CA ILE A 5 6.23 18.62 -49.13
C ILE A 5 5.51 19.23 -50.34
N ARG A 6 5.86 20.45 -50.74
CA ARG A 6 5.23 21.12 -51.88
C ARG A 6 5.68 20.50 -53.21
N ASP A 7 6.94 20.08 -53.33
CA ASP A 7 7.42 19.36 -54.53
C ASP A 7 6.85 17.95 -54.64
N THR A 8 6.73 17.22 -53.52
CA THR A 8 6.11 15.87 -53.54
C THR A 8 4.61 15.94 -53.86
N LEU A 9 3.87 16.92 -53.34
CA LEU A 9 2.46 17.16 -53.71
C LEU A 9 2.29 17.57 -55.19
N SER A 10 3.21 18.37 -55.74
CA SER A 10 3.22 18.77 -57.15
C SER A 10 3.53 17.59 -58.09
N GLN A 11 4.42 16.68 -57.68
CA GLN A 11 4.70 15.45 -58.43
C GLN A 11 3.55 14.45 -58.36
N LEU A 12 2.85 14.36 -57.23
CA LEU A 12 1.64 13.53 -57.07
C LEU A 12 0.46 14.01 -57.92
N GLN A 13 0.32 15.32 -58.17
CA GLN A 13 -0.72 15.87 -59.06
C GLN A 13 -0.48 15.58 -60.55
N LYS A 14 0.76 15.31 -60.96
CA LYS A 14 1.10 14.97 -62.37
C LYS A 14 0.95 13.49 -62.69
N ALA A 15 0.83 12.63 -61.67
CA ALA A 15 0.52 11.21 -61.85
C ALA A 15 -0.98 11.05 -62.12
N THR A 16 -1.35 11.08 -63.40
CA THR A 16 -2.71 10.77 -63.86
C THR A 16 -3.09 9.39 -63.33
N THR A 17 -4.07 9.35 -62.42
CA THR A 17 -4.52 8.19 -61.61
C THR A 17 -3.76 8.02 -60.29
N VAL A 18 -3.96 8.97 -59.36
CA VAL A 18 -3.92 8.65 -57.93
C VAL A 18 -5.17 7.81 -57.63
N GLN A 19 -5.09 6.50 -57.86
CA GLN A 19 -6.14 5.59 -57.39
C GLN A 19 -6.03 5.51 -55.87
N ASN A 20 -7.04 6.09 -55.21
CA ASN A 20 -7.34 6.05 -53.79
C ASN A 20 -6.28 6.68 -52.88
N LEU A 21 -6.33 8.01 -52.79
CA LEU A 21 -6.12 8.68 -51.50
C LEU A 21 -7.19 8.12 -50.54
N ILE A 22 -6.82 7.11 -49.76
CA ILE A 22 -7.63 6.72 -48.60
C ILE A 22 -7.44 7.83 -47.58
N THR A 23 -8.29 8.83 -47.68
CA THR A 23 -8.60 9.73 -46.58
C THR A 23 -9.37 8.88 -45.57
N THR A 24 -8.67 8.23 -44.64
CA THR A 24 -9.36 7.68 -43.47
C THR A 24 -9.95 8.87 -42.72
N HIS A 25 -11.26 9.06 -42.84
CA HIS A 25 -11.98 9.95 -41.95
C HIS A 25 -11.74 9.46 -40.52
N PRO A 26 -11.61 10.32 -39.50
CA PRO A 26 -11.43 9.89 -38.11
C PRO A 26 -12.53 8.96 -37.56
N GLU A 27 -13.64 8.78 -38.29
CA GLU A 27 -14.73 7.86 -37.96
C GLU A 27 -14.66 6.51 -38.72
N GLU A 28 -13.73 6.36 -39.67
CA GLU A 28 -13.58 5.14 -40.46
C GLU A 28 -12.36 4.35 -39.97
N HIS A 29 -12.55 3.05 -39.72
CA HIS A 29 -11.44 2.15 -39.41
C HIS A 29 -10.36 2.24 -40.50
N PRO A 30 -9.06 2.28 -40.16
CA PRO A 30 -8.01 2.33 -41.16
C PRO A 30 -8.07 1.07 -42.03
N THR A 31 -8.63 1.21 -43.24
CA THR A 31 -8.74 0.12 -44.21
C THR A 31 -7.35 -0.29 -44.68
N LEU A 32 -7.04 -1.57 -44.51
CA LEU A 32 -5.79 -2.16 -44.96
C LEU A 32 -5.60 -1.92 -46.46
N THR A 33 -4.67 -1.03 -46.82
CA THR A 33 -4.41 -0.72 -48.23
C THR A 33 -3.25 -1.55 -48.72
N GLN A 34 -3.51 -2.74 -49.26
CA GLN A 34 -2.54 -3.37 -50.14
C GLN A 34 -2.53 -2.62 -51.46
N ILE A 35 -1.59 -1.68 -51.62
CA ILE A 35 -1.38 -0.97 -52.88
C ILE A 35 -0.43 -1.84 -53.71
N ALA A 36 -0.90 -2.37 -54.84
CA ALA A 36 -0.02 -2.92 -55.85
C ALA A 36 0.77 -1.76 -56.46
N VAL A 37 2.05 -1.64 -56.09
CA VAL A 37 2.94 -0.62 -56.61
C VAL A 37 3.51 -1.14 -57.95
N PRO A 38 3.25 -0.47 -59.09
CA PRO A 38 3.80 -0.88 -60.38
C PRO A 38 5.33 -0.97 -60.37
N GLU A 39 5.88 -1.83 -61.23
CA GLU A 39 7.33 -2.00 -61.36
C GLU A 39 7.99 -0.65 -61.73
N GLY A 40 8.81 -0.11 -60.81
CA GLY A 40 9.47 1.20 -60.95
C GLY A 40 8.94 2.33 -60.06
N MET A 41 7.84 2.14 -59.31
CA MET A 41 7.39 3.12 -58.31
C MET A 41 8.06 2.93 -56.95
N GLN A 42 8.39 4.05 -56.28
CA GLN A 42 8.90 4.05 -54.91
C GLN A 42 7.75 4.01 -53.89
N ARG A 43 7.83 3.10 -52.93
CA ARG A 43 6.96 3.08 -51.74
C ARG A 43 7.53 4.05 -50.70
N VAL A 44 6.74 5.06 -50.32
CA VAL A 44 7.06 5.94 -49.19
C VAL A 44 6.01 5.74 -48.11
N ASP A 45 6.43 5.30 -46.92
CA ASP A 45 5.55 5.19 -45.76
C ASP A 45 5.48 6.54 -45.04
N LEU A 46 4.33 7.21 -45.14
CA LEU A 46 4.08 8.51 -44.50
C LEU A 46 3.24 8.38 -43.22
N THR A 47 2.94 7.16 -42.76
CA THR A 47 2.03 6.92 -41.63
C THR A 47 2.47 7.69 -40.38
N ALA A 48 3.76 7.62 -40.05
CA ALA A 48 4.31 8.32 -38.89
C ALA A 48 4.28 9.85 -39.01
N GLU A 49 4.42 10.40 -40.22
CA GLU A 49 4.32 11.85 -40.47
C GLU A 49 2.85 12.31 -40.35
N ILE A 50 1.91 11.53 -40.88
CA ILE A 50 0.47 11.77 -40.77
C ILE A 50 0.03 11.71 -39.32
N ASP A 51 0.45 10.69 -38.56
CA ASP A 51 0.15 10.56 -37.14
C ASP A 51 0.70 11.73 -36.32
N LYS A 52 1.93 12.17 -36.60
CA LYS A 52 2.53 13.35 -35.94
C LYS A 52 1.75 14.62 -36.22
N ILE A 53 1.26 14.81 -37.45
CA ILE A 53 0.46 15.98 -37.83
C ILE A 53 -0.92 15.90 -37.17
N ALA A 54 -1.58 14.76 -37.23
CA ALA A 54 -2.91 14.55 -36.68
C ALA A 54 -2.95 14.70 -35.16
N THR A 55 -1.90 14.24 -34.46
CA THR A 55 -1.81 14.33 -32.99
C THR A 55 -1.27 15.66 -32.46
N LYS A 56 -0.93 16.61 -33.35
CA LYS A 56 -0.33 17.90 -32.96
C LYS A 56 -1.24 18.78 -32.09
N LEU A 57 -2.56 18.68 -32.28
CA LEU A 57 -3.55 19.42 -31.48
C LEU A 57 -4.13 18.59 -30.34
N GLN A 58 -4.39 17.31 -30.58
CA GLN A 58 -4.96 16.39 -29.59
C GLN A 58 -4.58 14.94 -29.90
N PRO A 59 -4.33 14.10 -28.89
CA PRO A 59 -4.03 12.69 -29.11
C PRO A 59 -5.26 11.93 -29.64
N TRP A 60 -5.01 10.88 -30.43
CA TRP A 60 -6.06 10.00 -30.96
C TRP A 60 -6.86 9.28 -29.88
N ARG A 61 -6.21 8.97 -28.75
CA ARG A 61 -6.82 8.29 -27.61
C ARG A 61 -6.16 8.71 -26.30
N ARG A 62 -6.87 8.49 -25.19
CA ARG A 62 -6.28 8.58 -23.85
C ARG A 62 -5.28 7.43 -23.67
N SER A 63 -4.11 7.75 -23.14
CA SER A 63 -3.07 6.78 -22.82
C SER A 63 -2.16 7.35 -21.73
N GLY A 64 -1.42 6.47 -21.07
CA GLY A 64 -0.49 6.81 -19.99
C GLY A 64 -0.80 6.05 -18.71
N THR A 65 0.21 6.01 -17.83
CA THR A 65 0.12 5.38 -16.52
C THR A 65 0.22 6.43 -15.43
N ALA A 66 -0.89 6.70 -14.74
CA ALA A 66 -0.90 7.57 -13.56
C ALA A 66 -0.32 6.80 -12.36
N LYS A 67 0.69 7.36 -11.69
CA LYS A 67 1.25 6.81 -10.45
C LYS A 67 0.66 7.58 -9.28
N LEU A 68 -0.21 6.93 -8.52
CA LEU A 68 -0.99 7.57 -7.46
C LEU A 68 -0.47 7.15 -6.09
N THR A 69 -0.52 8.07 -5.15
CA THR A 69 -0.01 7.89 -3.77
C THR A 69 -1.11 7.73 -2.74
N ASN A 70 -2.38 7.90 -3.12
CA ASN A 70 -3.54 7.73 -2.26
C ASN A 70 -4.56 6.83 -2.97
N LEU A 71 -5.22 5.96 -2.19
CA LEU A 71 -6.34 5.13 -2.63
C LEU A 71 -7.50 5.98 -3.15
N ASP A 72 -7.86 7.07 -2.46
CA ASP A 72 -8.97 7.94 -2.89
C ASP A 72 -8.71 8.54 -4.28
N SER A 73 -7.44 8.88 -4.56
CA SER A 73 -7.04 9.38 -5.89
C SER A 73 -7.19 8.30 -6.96
N LEU A 74 -6.93 7.03 -6.64
CA LEU A 74 -7.14 5.91 -7.56
C LEU A 74 -8.62 5.71 -7.83
N ILE A 75 -9.45 5.69 -6.78
CA ILE A 75 -10.91 5.56 -6.90
C ILE A 75 -11.49 6.70 -7.74
N TYR A 76 -11.07 7.94 -7.45
CA TYR A 76 -11.49 9.11 -8.23
C TYR A 76 -11.05 9.01 -9.70
N TRP A 77 -9.79 8.61 -9.95
CA TRP A 77 -9.28 8.44 -11.31
C TRP A 77 -10.02 7.33 -12.07
N ALA A 78 -10.30 6.21 -11.39
CA ALA A 78 -11.05 5.09 -11.94
C ALA A 78 -12.47 5.53 -12.29
N ASN A 79 -13.21 6.14 -11.36
CA ASN A 79 -14.55 6.65 -11.62
C ASN A 79 -14.62 7.70 -12.74
N ARG A 80 -13.57 8.52 -12.88
CA ARG A 80 -13.47 9.51 -13.96
C ARG A 80 -13.25 8.89 -15.35
N ASN A 81 -12.61 7.73 -15.41
CA ASN A 81 -12.13 7.14 -16.66
C ASN A 81 -12.70 5.76 -16.97
N LYS A 82 -13.49 5.16 -16.07
CA LYS A 82 -14.08 3.84 -16.25
C LYS A 82 -15.04 3.82 -17.44
N GLY A 83 -15.03 2.71 -18.15
CA GLY A 83 -16.02 2.30 -19.15
C GLY A 83 -16.49 0.89 -18.85
N GLU A 84 -17.31 0.33 -19.73
CA GLU A 84 -17.92 -1.00 -19.55
C GLU A 84 -16.89 -2.14 -19.44
N THR A 85 -15.71 -1.96 -20.06
CA THR A 85 -14.65 -2.97 -20.07
C THR A 85 -13.57 -2.74 -19.03
N SER A 86 -13.68 -1.74 -18.16
CA SER A 86 -12.62 -1.42 -17.18
C SER A 86 -12.51 -2.48 -16.09
N VAL A 87 -11.28 -2.74 -15.63
CA VAL A 87 -10.99 -3.77 -14.62
C VAL A 87 -9.95 -3.27 -13.63
N LEU A 88 -10.08 -3.68 -12.37
CA LEU A 88 -9.08 -3.52 -11.33
C LEU A 88 -8.24 -4.81 -11.22
N PHE A 89 -6.93 -4.66 -11.15
CA PHE A 89 -5.98 -5.74 -10.87
C PHE A 89 -5.35 -5.52 -9.51
N ALA A 90 -5.56 -6.47 -8.60
CA ALA A 90 -4.97 -6.49 -7.28
C ALA A 90 -3.82 -7.49 -7.23
N ASP A 91 -2.61 -7.00 -7.06
CA ASP A 91 -1.45 -7.83 -6.73
C ASP A 91 -1.23 -7.78 -5.23
N THR A 92 -1.36 -8.93 -4.57
CA THR A 92 -1.18 -9.10 -3.12
C THR A 92 0.11 -9.84 -2.78
N GLY A 93 1.08 -9.88 -3.71
CA GLY A 93 2.41 -10.43 -3.47
C GLY A 93 3.27 -9.54 -2.55
N ASP A 94 4.59 -9.75 -2.57
CA ASP A 94 5.55 -9.03 -1.70
C ASP A 94 5.52 -7.50 -1.90
N GLN A 95 5.15 -7.04 -3.10
CA GLN A 95 4.97 -5.62 -3.42
C GLN A 95 3.52 -5.38 -3.83
N PRO A 96 2.62 -5.15 -2.85
CA PRO A 96 1.22 -5.00 -3.16
C PRO A 96 1.00 -3.79 -4.06
N LYS A 97 0.16 -3.97 -5.08
CA LYS A 97 -0.24 -2.90 -5.99
C LYS A 97 -1.67 -3.08 -6.46
N LEU A 98 -2.38 -1.98 -6.60
CA LEU A 98 -3.70 -1.93 -7.19
C LEU A 98 -3.61 -1.15 -8.51
N THR A 99 -3.96 -1.81 -9.61
CA THR A 99 -3.87 -1.25 -10.96
C THR A 99 -5.25 -1.17 -11.59
N CYS A 100 -5.72 0.03 -11.93
CA CYS A 100 -6.92 0.20 -12.73
C CYS A 100 -6.53 0.32 -14.21
N ILE A 101 -7.13 -0.51 -15.06
CA ILE A 101 -7.04 -0.37 -16.51
C ILE A 101 -8.38 0.11 -17.02
N ALA A 102 -8.42 1.34 -17.52
CA ALA A 102 -9.65 1.96 -18.00
C ALA A 102 -10.09 1.36 -19.35
N ASP A 103 -9.13 1.08 -20.23
CA ASP A 103 -9.34 0.54 -21.57
C ASP A 103 -8.98 -0.95 -21.65
N TYR A 104 -9.53 -1.78 -20.76
CA TYR A 104 -9.26 -3.22 -20.78
C TYR A 104 -10.08 -3.94 -21.86
N ILE A 105 -9.70 -5.19 -22.16
CA ILE A 105 -10.28 -6.01 -23.24
C ILE A 105 -11.73 -6.36 -22.88
N GLY A 106 -12.63 -6.32 -23.85
CA GLY A 106 -14.04 -6.67 -23.65
C GLY A 106 -14.27 -8.17 -23.47
N GLU A 107 -15.32 -8.54 -22.74
CA GLU A 107 -15.63 -9.93 -22.41
C GLU A 107 -15.96 -10.80 -23.64
N GLY A 108 -15.36 -11.99 -23.75
CA GLY A 108 -15.70 -12.98 -24.77
C GLY A 108 -14.49 -13.75 -25.30
N ALA A 109 -14.74 -14.72 -26.18
CA ALA A 109 -13.68 -15.42 -26.90
C ALA A 109 -13.05 -14.49 -27.96
N PRO A 110 -11.73 -14.60 -28.21
CA PRO A 110 -11.05 -13.79 -29.21
C PRO A 110 -11.61 -14.08 -30.61
N VAL A 111 -11.87 -13.02 -31.37
CA VAL A 111 -12.37 -13.13 -32.75
C VAL A 111 -11.22 -12.90 -33.72
N ILE A 112 -10.92 -13.92 -34.54
CA ILE A 112 -9.90 -13.83 -35.58
C ILE A 112 -10.59 -13.54 -36.91
N ASP A 113 -10.84 -12.26 -37.19
CA ASP A 113 -11.35 -11.78 -38.48
C ASP A 113 -10.26 -10.94 -39.20
N PRO A 114 -9.75 -11.38 -40.36
CA PRO A 114 -8.73 -10.65 -41.12
C PRO A 114 -9.14 -9.26 -41.62
N LEU A 115 -10.45 -9.01 -41.76
CA LEU A 115 -11.00 -7.77 -42.29
C LEU A 115 -11.41 -6.82 -41.17
N ASN A 116 -12.16 -7.34 -40.17
CA ASN A 116 -12.79 -6.52 -39.14
C ASN A 116 -12.00 -6.45 -37.83
N ARG A 117 -10.96 -7.30 -37.66
CA ARG A 117 -10.22 -7.48 -36.40
C ARG A 117 -11.16 -7.88 -35.25
N ASP A 118 -10.60 -8.02 -34.05
CA ASP A 118 -11.42 -8.22 -32.85
C ASP A 118 -11.95 -6.87 -32.35
N PRO A 119 -13.27 -6.62 -32.38
CA PRO A 119 -13.84 -5.34 -31.94
C PRO A 119 -13.76 -5.12 -30.43
N LYS A 120 -13.55 -6.19 -29.64
CA LYS A 120 -13.42 -6.13 -28.18
C LYS A 120 -11.97 -6.01 -27.73
N SER A 121 -11.01 -6.12 -28.66
CA SER A 121 -9.60 -5.86 -28.36
C SER A 121 -9.38 -4.39 -28.03
N SER A 122 -8.59 -4.15 -27.00
CA SER A 122 -8.18 -2.81 -26.60
C SER A 122 -6.66 -2.76 -26.43
N HIS A 123 -6.11 -1.55 -26.49
CA HIS A 123 -4.67 -1.34 -26.37
C HIS A 123 -4.18 -1.39 -24.93
N MET A 124 -5.08 -1.31 -23.95
CA MET A 124 -4.76 -1.37 -22.51
C MET A 124 -3.67 -0.37 -22.13
N LEU A 125 -3.72 0.87 -22.64
CA LEU A 125 -2.67 1.88 -22.43
C LEU A 125 -3.06 2.97 -21.42
N HIS A 126 -4.30 3.02 -20.97
CA HIS A 126 -4.76 4.02 -20.01
C HIS A 126 -4.92 3.38 -18.63
N ARG A 127 -3.89 3.57 -17.81
CA ARG A 127 -3.75 2.86 -16.53
C ARG A 127 -3.55 3.84 -15.38
N ALA A 128 -3.95 3.43 -14.19
CA ALA A 128 -3.51 4.04 -12.94
C ALA A 128 -3.02 2.97 -11.98
N VAL A 129 -1.94 3.27 -11.26
CA VAL A 129 -1.29 2.35 -10.32
C VAL A 129 -1.20 3.02 -8.96
N TYR A 130 -1.65 2.32 -7.93
CA TYR A 130 -1.46 2.64 -6.53
C TYR A 130 -0.60 1.55 -5.89
N ALA A 131 0.55 1.93 -5.32
CA ALA A 131 1.58 1.00 -4.84
C ALA A 131 1.62 0.87 -3.31
N PHE A 132 0.51 1.17 -2.61
CA PHE A 132 0.39 1.00 -1.16
C PHE A 132 1.58 1.57 -0.36
N PRO A 133 1.87 2.88 -0.47
CA PRO A 133 2.99 3.49 0.24
C PRO A 133 2.79 3.36 1.76
N LEU A 134 3.65 2.60 2.43
CA LEU A 134 3.62 2.46 3.88
C LEU A 134 3.85 3.81 4.56
N SER A 135 3.09 4.07 5.63
CA SER A 135 3.21 5.30 6.42
C SER A 135 4.59 5.44 7.07
N ARG A 136 4.94 6.67 7.43
CA ARG A 136 6.15 6.94 8.21
C ARG A 136 6.09 6.23 9.57
N GLU A 137 4.97 6.32 10.27
CA GLU A 137 4.76 5.72 11.59
C GLU A 137 4.97 4.20 11.54
N TRP A 138 4.36 3.52 10.55
CA TRP A 138 4.53 2.08 10.36
C TRP A 138 5.98 1.69 10.18
N LYS A 139 6.72 2.41 9.32
CA LYS A 139 8.15 2.16 9.09
C LYS A 139 8.97 2.33 10.37
N VAL A 140 8.69 3.37 11.16
CA VAL A 140 9.39 3.65 12.42
C VAL A 140 9.18 2.52 13.44
N TRP A 141 7.93 2.12 13.66
CA TRP A 141 7.60 1.05 14.62
C TRP A 141 8.09 -0.33 14.13
N GLN A 142 8.01 -0.61 12.83
CA GLN A 142 8.55 -1.84 12.26
C GLN A 142 10.09 -1.90 12.38
N ALA A 143 10.77 -0.75 12.26
CA ALA A 143 12.22 -0.68 12.34
C ALA A 143 12.77 -1.02 13.74
N ILE A 144 12.03 -0.73 14.80
CA ILE A 144 12.44 -1.05 16.18
C ILE A 144 11.91 -2.39 16.68
N SER A 145 10.91 -2.97 16.00
CA SER A 145 10.31 -4.25 16.38
C SER A 145 11.36 -5.38 16.45
N GLY A 146 11.46 -6.02 17.61
CA GLY A 146 12.39 -7.10 17.92
C GLY A 146 13.82 -6.66 18.23
N LYS A 147 14.16 -5.37 18.12
CA LYS A 147 15.51 -4.86 18.34
C LYS A 147 15.70 -4.40 19.80
N PRO A 148 16.85 -4.74 20.42
CA PRO A 148 17.19 -4.22 21.73
C PRO A 148 17.55 -2.73 21.65
N MET A 149 17.08 -1.95 22.62
CA MET A 149 17.43 -0.55 22.83
C MET A 149 17.72 -0.28 24.31
N THR A 150 18.55 0.71 24.59
CA THR A 150 18.88 1.17 25.96
C THR A 150 17.72 1.98 26.56
N GLY A 151 17.77 2.24 27.88
CA GLY A 151 16.76 3.08 28.54
C GLY A 151 16.70 4.51 28.02
N ALA A 152 17.85 5.09 27.65
CA ALA A 152 17.91 6.43 27.06
C ALA A 152 17.26 6.46 25.66
N GLU A 153 17.61 5.48 24.80
CA GLU A 153 17.00 5.33 23.48
C GLU A 153 15.49 5.06 23.56
N LEU A 154 15.04 4.28 24.55
CA LEU A 154 13.62 4.04 24.80
C LEU A 154 12.90 5.34 25.17
N GLY A 155 13.43 6.11 26.12
CA GLY A 155 12.84 7.38 26.55
C GLY A 155 12.68 8.35 25.38
N GLU A 156 13.76 8.55 24.60
CA GLU A 156 13.74 9.39 23.41
C GLU A 156 12.75 8.90 22.35
N PHE A 157 12.71 7.59 22.09
CA PHE A 157 11.79 7.00 21.12
C PHE A 157 10.32 7.21 21.53
N VAL A 158 10.00 6.98 22.80
CA VAL A 158 8.64 7.07 23.33
C VAL A 158 8.17 8.53 23.39
N GLU A 159 9.06 9.48 23.69
CA GLU A 159 8.76 10.92 23.61
C GLU A 159 8.50 11.38 22.17
N ASN A 160 9.35 10.98 21.23
CA ASN A 160 9.21 11.37 19.81
C ASN A 160 7.97 10.76 19.14
N ASN A 161 7.50 9.61 19.61
CA ASN A 161 6.34 8.90 19.05
C ASN A 161 5.15 8.85 20.02
N ALA A 162 5.08 9.77 20.98
CA ALA A 162 4.01 9.81 21.98
C ALA A 162 2.60 9.90 21.35
N LYS A 163 2.48 10.54 20.19
CA LYS A 163 1.22 10.65 19.42
C LYS A 163 0.66 9.32 18.91
N ASP A 164 1.52 8.31 18.77
CA ASP A 164 1.13 6.99 18.24
C ASP A 164 0.62 6.08 19.36
N LEU A 165 0.91 6.42 20.62
CA LEU A 165 0.54 5.62 21.78
C LEU A 165 -0.93 5.82 22.12
N LEU A 166 -1.64 4.70 22.25
CA LEU A 166 -3.04 4.68 22.60
C LEU A 166 -3.19 4.24 24.05
N GLU A 167 -3.81 5.07 24.87
CA GLU A 167 -4.09 4.72 26.26
C GLU A 167 -5.11 3.56 26.33
N PRO A 168 -4.85 2.54 27.18
CA PRO A 168 -5.83 1.49 27.41
C PRO A 168 -7.08 2.04 28.07
N THR A 169 -8.22 1.56 27.59
CA THR A 169 -9.52 1.84 28.18
C THR A 169 -9.62 1.18 29.56
N PRO A 170 -10.56 1.62 30.43
CA PRO A 170 -10.78 0.99 31.72
C PRO A 170 -10.99 -0.53 31.63
N ALA A 171 -11.70 -1.00 30.60
CA ALA A 171 -11.94 -2.43 30.36
C ALA A 171 -10.65 -3.23 30.09
N LEU A 172 -9.67 -2.62 29.42
CA LEU A 172 -8.36 -3.23 29.14
C LEU A 172 -7.44 -3.23 30.36
N LEU A 173 -7.63 -2.29 31.29
CA LEU A 173 -6.88 -2.24 32.54
C LEU A 173 -7.41 -3.24 33.58
N THR A 174 -8.74 -3.40 33.67
CA THR A 174 -9.38 -4.32 34.62
C THR A 174 -9.36 -5.78 34.18
N SER A 175 -9.15 -6.04 32.88
CA SER A 175 -9.15 -7.39 32.28
C SER A 175 -10.47 -8.16 32.49
N ASP A 176 -11.58 -7.48 32.79
CA ASP A 176 -12.84 -8.13 33.18
C ASP A 176 -13.84 -8.28 32.02
N GLY A 177 -13.71 -7.48 30.96
CA GLY A 177 -14.41 -7.65 29.67
C GLY A 177 -15.94 -7.52 29.71
N LYS A 178 -16.54 -7.24 30.87
CA LYS A 178 -17.99 -7.31 31.10
C LYS A 178 -18.79 -6.28 30.31
N ASN A 179 -18.20 -5.11 30.03
CA ASN A 179 -18.80 -4.02 29.26
C ASN A 179 -17.92 -3.59 28.07
N ALA A 180 -17.13 -4.51 27.53
CA ALA A 180 -16.17 -4.22 26.46
C ALA A 180 -16.81 -4.20 25.06
N GLU A 181 -16.41 -3.26 24.22
CA GLU A 181 -16.68 -3.26 22.78
C GLU A 181 -15.97 -4.43 22.09
N GLN A 182 -16.36 -4.75 20.84
CA GLN A 182 -15.79 -5.91 20.15
C GLN A 182 -14.26 -5.82 20.00
N TRP A 183 -13.73 -4.67 19.60
CA TRP A 183 -12.29 -4.49 19.45
C TRP A 183 -11.53 -4.58 20.78
N GLU A 184 -12.16 -4.22 21.90
CA GLU A 184 -11.58 -4.36 23.24
C GLU A 184 -11.52 -5.83 23.64
N LYS A 185 -12.55 -6.61 23.31
CA LYS A 185 -12.55 -8.07 23.52
C LYS A 185 -11.43 -8.74 22.73
N ASP A 186 -11.24 -8.34 21.47
CA ASP A 186 -10.16 -8.88 20.63
C ASP A 186 -8.77 -8.54 21.21
N MET A 187 -8.61 -7.34 21.78
CA MET A 187 -7.39 -6.93 22.50
C MET A 187 -7.19 -7.67 23.82
N LEU A 188 -8.27 -7.94 24.58
CA LEU A 188 -8.22 -8.76 25.79
C LEU A 188 -7.84 -10.20 25.47
N GLU A 189 -8.36 -10.77 24.38
CA GLU A 189 -7.97 -12.10 23.93
C GLU A 189 -6.48 -12.12 23.55
N THR A 190 -6.02 -11.12 22.80
CA THR A 190 -4.60 -10.93 22.48
C THR A 190 -3.75 -10.86 23.74
N ALA A 191 -4.18 -10.09 24.75
CA ALA A 191 -3.50 -9.99 26.03
C ALA A 191 -3.44 -11.33 26.77
N HIS A 192 -4.54 -12.09 26.77
CA HIS A 192 -4.60 -13.42 27.35
C HIS A 192 -3.65 -14.40 26.64
N GLN A 193 -3.65 -14.42 25.30
CA GLN A 193 -2.74 -15.25 24.51
C GLN A 193 -1.26 -14.92 24.75
N LEU A 194 -0.95 -13.64 24.95
CA LEU A 194 0.41 -13.17 25.25
C LEU A 194 0.78 -13.23 26.73
N GLN A 195 -0.16 -13.67 27.60
CA GLN A 195 -0.05 -13.63 29.06
C GLN A 195 0.43 -12.25 29.55
N GLY A 196 -0.25 -11.22 29.07
CA GLY A 196 0.16 -9.84 29.28
C GLY A 196 -0.91 -8.93 29.84
N ARG A 197 -0.45 -7.76 30.28
CA ARG A 197 -1.25 -6.67 30.84
C ARG A 197 -0.90 -5.37 30.16
N PHE A 198 -1.94 -4.63 29.75
CA PHE A 198 -1.76 -3.34 29.12
C PHE A 198 -1.30 -2.29 30.14
N GLY A 199 -0.26 -1.56 29.77
CA GLY A 199 0.26 -0.43 30.52
C GLY A 199 -0.13 0.89 29.89
N GLN A 200 -0.09 1.93 30.71
CA GLN A 200 -0.27 3.31 30.28
C GLN A 200 1.06 3.94 29.85
N TYR A 201 1.00 5.01 29.06
CA TYR A 201 2.18 5.76 28.62
C TYR A 201 3.05 6.23 29.80
N LEU A 202 2.42 6.75 30.84
CA LEU A 202 3.13 7.29 32.00
C LEU A 202 3.97 6.21 32.69
N THR A 203 3.44 4.99 32.79
CA THR A 203 4.15 3.84 33.36
C THR A 203 5.38 3.49 32.51
N LEU A 204 5.26 3.52 31.18
CA LEU A 204 6.38 3.28 30.26
C LEU A 204 7.51 4.31 30.46
N MET A 205 7.16 5.59 30.58
CA MET A 205 8.14 6.66 30.83
C MET A 205 8.77 6.58 32.22
N GLN A 206 8.04 6.13 33.24
CA GLN A 206 8.60 5.86 34.56
C GLN A 206 9.59 4.69 34.51
N LEU A 207 9.26 3.62 33.79
CA LEU A 207 10.16 2.47 33.62
C LEU A 207 11.46 2.90 32.94
N ALA A 208 11.37 3.60 31.80
CA ALA A 208 12.55 4.08 31.07
C ALA A 208 13.52 4.86 31.97
N ARG A 209 12.99 5.80 32.79
CA ARG A 209 13.79 6.62 33.72
C ARG A 209 14.36 5.80 34.89
N ASN A 210 13.56 4.93 35.49
CA ASN A 210 14.00 4.15 36.65
C ASN A 210 15.14 3.18 36.30
N PHE A 211 15.16 2.62 35.09
CA PHE A 211 16.24 1.74 34.62
C PHE A 211 17.46 2.49 34.10
N GLN A 212 17.35 3.79 33.80
CA GLN A 212 18.48 4.65 33.49
C GLN A 212 19.29 5.03 34.74
N ILE A 213 18.60 5.23 35.87
CA ILE A 213 19.19 5.73 37.12
C ILE A 213 19.81 4.59 37.95
N ASN A 214 19.22 3.40 37.91
CA ASN A 214 19.68 2.27 38.72
C ASN A 214 20.66 1.39 37.93
N GLU A 215 21.96 1.75 37.92
CA GLU A 215 23.03 0.80 37.59
C GLU A 215 22.89 -0.42 38.51
N VAL A 216 22.79 -1.60 37.88
CA VAL A 216 22.39 -2.89 38.44
C VAL A 216 23.07 -3.19 39.78
N SER A 217 22.39 -2.88 40.88
CA SER A 217 22.71 -3.37 42.21
C SER A 217 21.46 -4.04 42.78
N ASN A 218 21.34 -5.33 42.48
CA ASN A 218 20.36 -6.30 42.99
C ASN A 218 18.98 -6.35 42.32
N ILE A 219 18.98 -6.44 40.99
CA ILE A 219 17.81 -6.96 40.24
C ILE A 219 17.95 -8.49 40.15
N SER A 220 17.16 -9.24 40.93
CA SER A 220 16.91 -10.66 40.67
C SER A 220 15.80 -10.76 39.61
N ALA A 221 16.19 -10.76 38.34
CA ALA A 221 15.27 -11.05 37.25
C ALA A 221 14.99 -12.56 37.23
N SER A 222 13.91 -12.97 37.89
CA SER A 222 13.34 -14.31 37.78
C SER A 222 12.45 -14.33 36.53
N ILE A 223 12.98 -14.88 35.43
CA ILE A 223 12.19 -15.15 34.22
C ILE A 223 11.52 -16.50 34.44
N ASN A 224 10.20 -16.53 34.55
CA ASN A 224 9.48 -17.80 34.49
C ASN A 224 9.53 -18.30 33.03
N ARG A 225 10.30 -19.35 32.77
CA ARG A 225 10.56 -19.88 31.42
C ARG A 225 9.31 -20.44 30.75
N ASP A 226 8.27 -20.73 31.52
CA ASP A 226 7.04 -21.34 31.02
C ASP A 226 5.99 -20.30 30.58
N THR A 227 6.04 -19.07 31.13
CA THR A 227 5.06 -18.00 30.83
C THR A 227 5.68 -16.76 30.15
N GLY A 228 7.00 -16.62 30.18
CA GLY A 228 7.68 -15.40 29.69
C GLY A 228 7.37 -14.16 30.54
N GLU A 229 6.68 -14.32 31.67
CA GLU A 229 6.44 -13.30 32.67
C GLU A 229 7.75 -13.05 33.43
N SER A 230 8.22 -11.80 33.43
CA SER A 230 9.39 -11.39 34.20
C SER A 230 8.90 -10.75 35.49
N SER A 231 9.17 -11.40 36.62
CA SER A 231 8.99 -10.77 37.93
C SER A 231 10.28 -10.02 38.27
N ILE A 232 10.17 -8.73 38.59
CA ILE A 232 11.27 -7.98 39.19
C ILE A 232 11.08 -8.00 40.69
N GLN A 233 11.96 -8.69 41.42
CA GLN A 233 12.20 -8.36 42.82
C GLN A 233 13.22 -7.23 42.86
N PHE A 234 12.74 -5.99 42.97
CA PHE A 234 13.58 -4.90 43.47
C PHE A 234 13.79 -5.16 44.94
N LEU A 235 14.99 -5.59 45.32
CA LEU A 235 15.29 -5.93 46.71
C LEU A 235 15.19 -4.71 47.63
N ASN A 236 15.13 -3.49 47.08
CA ASN A 236 14.76 -2.27 47.79
C ASN A 236 13.92 -1.36 46.88
N GLU A 237 12.74 -0.97 47.38
CA GLU A 237 11.90 0.15 46.92
C GLU A 237 11.29 0.05 45.51
N HIS A 238 10.14 -0.62 45.43
CA HIS A 238 8.83 0.01 45.25
C HIS A 238 7.81 -1.06 45.65
N LYS A 239 7.30 -0.97 46.88
CA LYS A 239 6.09 -1.69 47.27
C LYS A 239 4.93 -0.79 46.87
N GLU A 240 3.87 -1.35 46.30
CA GLU A 240 2.57 -0.67 46.33
C GLU A 240 2.23 -0.33 47.80
N PRO A 241 1.35 0.65 48.10
CA PRO A 241 0.98 0.99 49.48
C PRO A 241 0.56 -0.22 50.34
N ASP A 242 0.17 -1.32 49.69
CA ASP A 242 -0.25 -2.60 50.27
C ASP A 242 0.86 -3.69 50.34
N GLY A 243 2.11 -3.36 50.03
CA GLY A 243 3.23 -4.31 50.10
C GLY A 243 3.36 -5.28 48.93
N GLY A 244 2.47 -5.20 47.93
CA GLY A 244 2.49 -6.02 46.72
C GLY A 244 3.66 -5.70 45.77
N ALA A 245 4.09 -6.72 45.01
CA ALA A 245 5.10 -6.56 43.96
C ALA A 245 4.53 -5.69 42.82
N VAL A 246 5.26 -4.63 42.44
CA VAL A 246 4.87 -3.77 41.31
C VAL A 246 4.74 -4.62 40.05
N GLN A 247 3.51 -4.72 39.54
CA GLN A 247 3.20 -5.47 38.33
C GLN A 247 3.57 -4.61 37.12
N ILE A 248 4.73 -4.88 36.53
CA ILE A 248 5.21 -4.14 35.37
C ILE A 248 4.43 -4.58 34.13
N PRO A 249 3.79 -3.65 33.40
CA PRO A 249 3.11 -3.99 32.16
C PRO A 249 4.07 -4.53 31.11
N ASN A 250 3.60 -5.50 30.34
CA ASN A 250 4.35 -6.13 29.25
C ASN A 250 3.66 -5.96 27.88
N LEU A 251 2.54 -5.23 27.83
CA LEU A 251 1.84 -4.84 26.61
C LEU A 251 1.53 -3.34 26.65
N PHE A 252 1.61 -2.70 25.50
CA PHE A 252 1.12 -1.33 25.26
C PHE A 252 0.31 -1.33 23.97
N MET A 253 -0.51 -0.30 23.76
CA MET A 253 -1.22 -0.14 22.50
C MET A 253 -0.70 1.05 21.72
N ILE A 254 -0.67 0.89 20.41
CA ILE A 254 -0.46 1.98 19.47
C ILE A 254 -1.62 2.04 18.49
N ALA A 255 -1.90 3.22 17.96
CA ALA A 255 -2.82 3.44 16.87
C ALA A 255 -2.08 4.19 15.76
N ILE A 256 -1.75 3.50 14.67
CA ILE A 256 -0.96 4.06 13.56
C ILE A 256 -1.57 3.70 12.21
N PRO A 257 -1.47 4.57 11.19
CA PRO A 257 -1.87 4.21 9.84
C PRO A 257 -0.90 3.20 9.24
N VAL A 258 -1.38 2.21 8.48
CA VAL A 258 -0.51 1.26 7.76
C VAL A 258 0.05 1.92 6.49
N PHE A 259 -0.83 2.53 5.70
CA PHE A 259 -0.49 3.27 4.48
C PHE A 259 -0.57 4.79 4.70
N GLU A 260 0.17 5.56 3.91
CA GLU A 260 0.07 7.02 3.88
C GLU A 260 -1.37 7.47 3.65
N ASN A 261 -1.89 8.34 4.52
CA ASN A 261 -3.29 8.80 4.53
C ASN A 261 -4.35 7.68 4.68
N GLY A 262 -3.95 6.50 5.16
CA GLY A 262 -4.85 5.38 5.42
C GLY A 262 -5.55 5.44 6.77
N ALA A 263 -6.40 4.44 7.02
CA ALA A 263 -7.04 4.24 8.31
C ALA A 263 -6.03 3.83 9.40
N TYR A 264 -6.32 4.23 10.63
CA TYR A 264 -5.51 3.90 11.80
C TYR A 264 -5.81 2.48 12.28
N TYR A 265 -4.76 1.68 12.44
CA TYR A 265 -4.83 0.33 13.00
C TYR A 265 -4.35 0.33 14.44
N ARG A 266 -5.13 -0.33 15.30
CA ARG A 266 -4.76 -0.56 16.70
C ARG A 266 -3.90 -1.81 16.77
N LEU A 267 -2.71 -1.69 17.34
CA LEU A 267 -1.77 -2.79 17.51
C LEU A 267 -1.37 -2.94 18.97
N ALA A 268 -1.29 -4.18 19.42
CA ALA A 268 -0.62 -4.52 20.67
C ALA A 268 0.89 -4.56 20.45
N VAL A 269 1.62 -3.85 21.29
CA VAL A 269 3.08 -3.83 21.32
C VAL A 269 3.55 -4.58 22.54
N ARG A 270 4.20 -5.72 22.34
CA ARG A 270 4.81 -6.48 23.43
C ARG A 270 6.09 -5.81 23.86
N PHE A 271 6.17 -5.53 25.15
CA PHE A 271 7.32 -4.95 25.80
C PHE A 271 8.06 -6.03 26.60
N ARG A 272 9.35 -6.18 26.34
CA ARG A 272 10.24 -7.06 27.08
C ARG A 272 11.51 -6.31 27.47
N TYR A 273 12.13 -6.74 28.54
CA TYR A 273 13.45 -6.26 28.93
C TYR A 273 14.34 -7.44 29.32
N ARG A 274 15.65 -7.25 29.19
CA ARG A 274 16.66 -8.23 29.62
C ARG A 274 17.91 -7.53 30.13
N LYS A 275 18.60 -8.16 31.08
CA LYS A 275 19.91 -7.68 31.52
C LYS A 275 20.92 -7.73 30.36
N ALA A 276 21.70 -6.68 30.21
CA ALA A 276 22.77 -6.57 29.23
C ALA A 276 23.98 -5.89 29.87
N GLY A 277 24.93 -6.70 30.36
CA GLY A 277 26.10 -6.19 31.09
C GLY A 277 25.69 -5.48 32.38
N SER A 278 26.08 -4.20 32.49
CA SER A 278 25.72 -3.29 33.59
C SER A 278 24.36 -2.60 33.41
N GLY A 279 23.70 -2.76 32.25
CA GLY A 279 22.43 -2.11 31.94
C GLY A 279 21.29 -3.06 31.62
N VAL A 280 20.20 -2.49 31.12
CA VAL A 280 18.98 -3.19 30.69
C VAL A 280 18.68 -2.82 29.24
N ASN A 281 18.43 -3.84 28.43
CA ASN A 281 17.94 -3.67 27.07
C ASN A 281 16.44 -3.91 27.02
N PHE A 282 15.73 -2.98 26.40
CA PHE A 282 14.30 -3.02 26.12
C PHE A 282 14.05 -3.49 24.70
N ILE A 283 12.98 -4.23 24.49
CA ILE A 283 12.59 -4.78 23.20
C ILE A 283 11.09 -4.57 23.05
N PHE A 284 10.70 -3.76 22.08
CA PHE A 284 9.33 -3.72 21.59
C PHE A 284 9.13 -4.76 20.50
N THR A 285 7.97 -5.40 20.44
CA THR A 285 7.61 -6.32 19.36
C THR A 285 6.17 -6.06 18.98
N LEU A 286 5.94 -5.60 17.75
CA LEU A 286 4.58 -5.44 17.22
C LEU A 286 3.94 -6.82 17.09
N HIS A 287 2.80 -7.02 17.72
CA HIS A 287 2.04 -8.25 17.60
C HIS A 287 1.17 -8.21 16.34
N ASN A 288 1.17 -9.30 15.57
CA ASN A 288 0.34 -9.49 14.36
C ASN A 288 0.40 -8.34 13.34
N ALA A 289 1.54 -7.65 13.24
CA ALA A 289 1.73 -6.56 12.28
C ALA A 289 1.57 -7.03 10.83
N ASP A 290 1.94 -8.28 10.52
CA ASP A 290 1.74 -8.87 9.20
C ASP A 290 0.25 -9.07 8.87
N ILE A 291 -0.55 -9.47 9.86
CA ILE A 291 -2.00 -9.63 9.70
C ILE A 291 -2.65 -8.26 9.50
N ALA A 292 -2.28 -7.25 10.29
CA ALA A 292 -2.78 -5.90 10.12
C ALA A 292 -2.44 -5.33 8.73
N LEU A 293 -1.23 -5.58 8.24
CA LEU A 293 -0.84 -5.21 6.88
C LEU A 293 -1.72 -5.92 5.83
N ARG A 294 -1.90 -7.24 5.92
CA ARG A 294 -2.76 -7.99 4.97
C ARG A 294 -4.20 -7.48 4.99
N ASN A 295 -4.80 -7.35 6.17
CA ASN A 295 -6.16 -6.84 6.32
C ASN A 295 -6.31 -5.44 5.70
N SER A 296 -5.32 -4.57 5.88
CA SER A 296 -5.36 -3.22 5.28
C SER A 296 -5.31 -3.23 3.75
N ILE A 297 -4.65 -4.22 3.14
CA ILE A 297 -4.63 -4.40 1.69
C ILE A 297 -6.00 -4.89 1.23
N ASP A 298 -6.54 -5.91 1.89
CA ASP A 298 -7.85 -6.49 1.56
C ASP A 298 -8.98 -5.47 1.72
N GLU A 299 -8.99 -4.69 2.80
CA GLU A 299 -9.94 -3.60 3.03
C GLU A 299 -9.84 -2.53 1.93
N ALA A 300 -8.62 -2.16 1.53
CA ALA A 300 -8.42 -1.18 0.46
C ALA A 300 -8.87 -1.70 -0.91
N ILE A 301 -8.68 -2.99 -1.20
CA ILE A 301 -9.16 -3.65 -2.43
C ILE A 301 -10.68 -3.68 -2.43
N THR A 302 -11.30 -4.14 -1.34
CA THR A 302 -12.76 -4.18 -1.18
C THR A 302 -13.35 -2.78 -1.34
N ARG A 303 -12.77 -1.78 -0.68
CA ARG A 303 -13.20 -0.39 -0.82
C ARG A 303 -13.09 0.12 -2.26
N ALA A 304 -12.00 -0.17 -2.95
CA ALA A 304 -11.84 0.22 -4.36
C ALA A 304 -12.87 -0.48 -5.26
N MET A 305 -13.13 -1.77 -5.04
CA MET A 305 -14.17 -2.51 -5.76
C MET A 305 -15.55 -1.88 -5.56
N GLU A 306 -15.94 -1.65 -4.31
CA GLU A 306 -17.24 -1.09 -3.94
C GLU A 306 -17.43 0.35 -4.43
N GLU A 307 -16.43 1.22 -4.29
CA GLU A 307 -16.56 2.63 -4.70
C GLU A 307 -16.38 2.85 -6.21
N THR A 308 -15.85 1.87 -6.95
CA THR A 308 -15.69 1.97 -8.42
C THR A 308 -16.66 1.11 -9.21
N ASP A 309 -17.37 0.18 -8.57
CA ASP A 309 -18.21 -0.85 -9.21
C ASP A 309 -17.47 -1.67 -10.29
N LEU A 310 -16.14 -1.76 -10.19
CA LEU A 310 -15.32 -2.50 -11.16
C LEU A 310 -15.01 -3.90 -10.65
N PRO A 311 -14.98 -4.91 -11.55
CA PRO A 311 -14.51 -6.23 -11.19
C PRO A 311 -13.03 -6.17 -10.79
N VAL A 312 -12.66 -6.94 -9.77
CA VAL A 312 -11.28 -7.11 -9.32
C VAL A 312 -10.76 -8.48 -9.73
N LEU A 313 -9.62 -8.49 -10.42
CA LEU A 313 -8.85 -9.68 -10.72
C LEU A 313 -7.59 -9.72 -9.85
N TYR A 314 -7.33 -10.84 -9.21
CA TYR A 314 -6.11 -11.03 -8.43
C TYR A 314 -4.97 -11.47 -9.35
N GLY A 315 -3.89 -10.69 -9.39
CA GLY A 315 -2.71 -10.95 -10.22
C GLY A 315 -2.26 -9.75 -11.04
N HIS A 316 -1.73 -10.04 -12.23
CA HIS A 316 -1.16 -9.05 -13.15
C HIS A 316 -1.95 -9.01 -14.46
N PRO A 317 -2.17 -7.83 -15.06
CA PRO A 317 -2.79 -7.73 -16.36
C PRO A 317 -1.92 -8.35 -17.46
N GLU A 318 -2.52 -8.71 -18.59
CA GLU A 318 -1.75 -9.15 -19.75
C GLU A 318 -0.87 -7.98 -20.26
N GLY A 319 0.46 -8.19 -20.27
CA GLY A 319 1.43 -7.22 -20.81
C GLY A 319 2.66 -7.02 -19.94
#